data_AF-A0A7V5S1Y5-F1
#
_entry.id   AF-A0A7V5S1Y5-F1
#
_cell.length_a   1.000
_cell.length_b   1.000
_cell.length_c   1.000
_cell.angle_alpha   90.00
_cell.angle_beta   90.00
_cell.angle_gamma   90.00
#
_symmetry.space_group_name_H-M   'P 1'
#
loop_
_entity.id
_entity.type
_entity.pdbx_description
1 polymer ?
#
loop_
_entity_poly.entity_id
_entity_poly.type
_entity_poly.pdbx_seq_one_letter_code
_entity_poly.pdbx_strand_id
1 'polypeptide(L)'
;IAGYENLRRYHAQIGFLSEAKRKALEAVLADSSERVLSKTDYVPYLSDYVRRAAKRHREWLGKHNFDRMPRLELALPKLLEALPAEDAEFLLALAENRYFFDPVVTIEDAGMQRVYSIRVESECHSFVANGFVNHNTEVRLTPIAMEMLADIDKETVDWMPNYLQSAEEPTVLPARFPNLLCNGGSGIAVGMATNIPPHNLSEVVDALIYRLEHPNCTLEPILKLLPGPDFPTGALILGTKGIRQAYETGRGSIVMQAKTQIEPLDGGKSAIVITELPYQVSKARLIEQIAALVKAGKLDGITDLADYSDRTGMRVVIELRRDVNPNRMLNSLLKHTQLRTTFGVILLALVDNVPRVMSLLDLLDHYLEHRRIVIERRTRYELYRAKSRAHILEGLQIALNFLDEIIRIIRQSETAEVARRTMIQRFGLTVLQADAILNTQLRQLARLEQEKIAEEYRGLLREITRLEHILSDPKQVEAIIKDDLRTLKEKFGDARRTRIIAREAEDISEEELIPEEETLVLITRDGYIKRVSMDAYRSQKRGGKGVIATTAREEDEVEHLFQVSTHHYILFFTDRGRVYRLKAYEIPETSRQARGTAVINYINIQPDEKVTATVS
;
A
#
# COMPACT_ATOMS: atom_id res chain seq x y z
N ILE A 1 17.07 31.79 25.16
CA ILE A 1 17.48 32.14 23.78
C ILE A 1 16.62 31.29 22.87
N ALA A 2 15.55 31.86 22.29
CA ALA A 2 14.72 31.11 21.34
C ALA A 2 15.61 30.63 20.18
N GLY A 3 15.47 29.37 19.79
CA GLY A 3 16.28 28.75 18.73
C GLY A 3 17.57 28.03 19.19
N TYR A 4 18.27 28.46 20.24
CA TYR A 4 19.54 27.79 20.66
C TYR A 4 19.31 26.37 21.18
N GLU A 5 18.25 26.15 21.96
CA GLU A 5 17.86 24.80 22.38
C GLU A 5 17.45 23.92 21.20
N ASN A 6 16.77 24.47 20.20
CA ASN A 6 16.41 23.75 18.97
C ASN A 6 17.66 23.41 18.15
N LEU A 7 18.65 24.30 18.10
CA LEU A 7 19.93 24.07 17.44
C LEU A 7 20.76 22.99 18.15
N ARG A 8 20.74 22.96 19.49
CA ARG A 8 21.31 21.87 20.30
C ARG A 8 20.58 20.56 20.09
N ARG A 9 19.23 20.56 20.05
CA ARG A 9 18.42 19.36 19.75
C ARG A 9 18.71 18.85 18.34
N TYR A 10 18.77 19.72 17.34
CA TYR A 10 19.15 19.38 15.97
C TYR A 10 20.55 18.77 15.90
N HIS A 11 21.54 19.35 16.57
CA HIS A 11 22.89 18.79 16.63
C HIS A 11 22.94 17.41 17.32
N ALA A 12 22.19 17.24 18.41
CA ALA A 12 22.16 16.00 19.18
C ALA A 12 21.38 14.88 18.48
N GLN A 13 20.32 15.20 17.73
CA GLN A 13 19.35 14.23 17.21
C GLN A 13 19.43 14.03 15.68
N ILE A 14 19.97 14.99 14.92
CA ILE A 14 20.04 14.93 13.45
C ILE A 14 21.48 15.14 12.95
N GLY A 15 22.07 16.31 13.21
CA GLY A 15 23.42 16.68 12.76
C GLY A 15 23.61 16.67 11.24
N PHE A 16 24.87 16.69 10.79
CA PHE A 16 25.24 16.56 9.37
C PHE A 16 26.19 15.37 9.17
N LEU A 17 26.11 14.69 8.03
CA LEU A 17 27.08 13.64 7.68
C LEU A 17 28.46 14.23 7.35
N SER A 18 28.49 15.32 6.58
CA SER A 18 29.72 15.98 6.14
C SER A 18 30.51 16.52 7.33
N GLU A 19 31.79 16.14 7.41
CA GLU A 19 32.70 16.64 8.46
C GLU A 19 32.83 18.16 8.42
N ALA A 20 32.87 18.76 7.23
CA ALA A 20 32.91 20.21 7.07
C ALA A 20 31.64 20.89 7.62
N LYS A 21 30.46 20.32 7.35
CA LYS A 21 29.18 20.84 7.88
C LYS A 21 29.03 20.60 9.38
N ARG A 22 29.56 19.50 9.92
CA ARG A 22 29.61 19.26 11.38
C ARG A 22 30.47 20.31 12.08
N LYS A 23 31.69 20.55 11.60
CA LYS A 23 32.57 21.60 12.14
C LYS A 23 31.94 22.99 12.02
N ALA A 24 31.22 23.28 10.94
CA ALA A 24 30.47 24.53 10.80
C ALA A 24 29.33 24.64 11.82
N LEU A 25 28.55 23.57 12.03
CA LEU A 25 27.48 23.54 13.03
C LEU A 25 28.02 23.66 14.46
N GLU A 26 29.13 22.99 14.77
CA GLU A 26 29.86 23.10 16.04
C GLU A 26 30.36 24.53 16.27
N ALA A 27 30.90 25.18 15.24
CA ALA A 27 31.34 26.57 15.31
C ALA A 27 30.16 27.53 15.57
N VAL A 28 29.01 27.31 14.93
CA VAL A 28 27.79 28.08 15.18
C VAL A 28 27.30 27.88 16.61
N LEU A 29 27.33 26.66 17.15
CA LEU A 29 26.96 26.36 18.54
C LEU A 29 27.92 26.96 19.57
N ALA A 30 29.20 27.07 19.23
CA ALA A 30 30.21 27.70 20.07
C ALA A 30 30.06 29.23 20.11
N ASP A 31 29.86 29.88 18.96
CA ASP A 31 29.69 31.34 18.84
C ASP A 31 28.36 31.85 19.44
N SER A 32 27.32 31.00 19.46
CA SER A 32 26.00 31.34 20.00
C SER A 32 25.88 31.25 21.53
N SER A 33 26.96 30.91 22.24
CA SER A 33 26.99 30.82 23.71
C SER A 33 26.92 32.19 24.42
N GLU A 34 27.30 33.28 23.75
CA GLU A 34 27.33 34.64 24.35
C GLU A 34 26.42 35.67 23.66
N ARG A 35 25.86 35.36 22.48
CA ARG A 35 24.97 36.28 21.75
C ARG A 35 23.50 35.89 21.89
N VAL A 36 22.69 36.83 22.39
CA VAL A 36 21.23 36.76 22.33
C VAL A 36 20.80 36.83 20.86
N LEU A 37 20.56 35.66 20.23
CA LEU A 37 19.97 35.55 18.88
C LEU A 37 18.61 36.29 18.76
N SER A 38 17.96 36.59 19.89
CA SER A 38 16.60 37.14 19.95
C SER A 38 16.45 38.61 19.52
N LYS A 39 17.52 39.38 19.26
CA LYS A 39 17.36 40.76 18.76
C LYS A 39 16.93 40.81 17.28
N THR A 40 17.22 39.75 16.52
CA THR A 40 16.94 39.64 15.08
C THR A 40 15.91 38.56 14.72
N ASP A 41 15.50 37.74 15.68
CA ASP A 41 14.60 36.61 15.42
C ASP A 41 13.13 37.06 15.33
N TYR A 42 12.50 36.85 14.17
CA TYR A 42 11.08 37.13 13.93
C TYR A 42 10.51 36.14 12.92
N VAL A 43 9.25 35.74 13.12
CA VAL A 43 8.48 34.94 12.18
C VAL A 43 7.82 35.91 11.20
N PRO A 44 8.29 35.97 9.94
CA PRO A 44 7.74 36.92 8.98
C PRO A 44 6.26 36.65 8.72
N TYR A 45 5.48 37.72 8.57
CA TYR A 45 4.05 37.68 8.23
C TYR A 45 3.13 37.00 9.26
N LEU A 46 3.62 36.66 10.46
CA LEU A 46 2.81 36.03 11.51
C LEU A 46 1.64 36.93 11.93
N SER A 47 1.89 38.23 12.10
CA SER A 47 0.86 39.21 12.45
C SER A 47 -0.20 39.29 11.36
N ASP A 48 0.18 39.24 10.09
CA ASP A 48 -0.74 39.31 8.96
C ASP A 48 -1.54 38.00 8.80
N TYR A 49 -0.93 36.87 9.13
CA TYR A 49 -1.64 35.59 9.25
C TYR A 49 -2.71 35.66 10.36
N VAL A 50 -2.31 36.05 11.58
CA VAL A 50 -3.24 36.11 12.72
C VAL A 50 -4.36 37.11 12.46
N ARG A 51 -4.08 38.26 11.85
CA ARG A 51 -5.12 39.24 11.48
C ARG A 51 -6.13 38.70 10.48
N ARG A 52 -5.72 37.80 9.58
CA ARG A 52 -6.61 37.13 8.62
C ARG A 52 -7.43 36.02 9.28
N ALA A 53 -6.80 35.21 10.12
CA ALA A 53 -7.43 34.04 10.73
C ALA A 53 -8.35 34.39 11.92
N ALA A 54 -8.04 35.46 12.65
CA ALA A 54 -8.76 35.82 13.87
C ALA A 54 -10.19 36.32 13.60
N LYS A 55 -11.14 35.76 14.36
CA LYS A 55 -12.56 36.12 14.30
C LYS A 55 -12.95 37.15 15.37
N ARG A 56 -12.12 37.35 16.39
CA ARG A 56 -12.35 38.25 17.54
C ARG A 56 -11.17 39.21 17.74
N HIS A 57 -11.37 40.27 18.51
CA HIS A 57 -10.33 41.25 18.89
C HIS A 57 -9.61 41.98 17.72
N ARG A 58 -10.26 42.13 16.55
CA ARG A 58 -9.68 42.72 15.33
C ARG A 58 -9.04 44.10 15.53
N GLU A 59 -9.66 44.98 16.34
CA GLU A 59 -9.12 46.32 16.59
C GLU A 59 -7.81 46.29 17.39
N TRP A 60 -7.67 45.33 18.32
CA TRP A 60 -6.44 45.14 19.08
C TRP A 60 -5.34 44.51 18.22
N LEU A 61 -5.69 43.52 17.39
CA LEU A 61 -4.76 42.86 16.46
C LEU A 61 -4.19 43.81 15.39
N GLY A 62 -4.96 44.84 14.99
CA GLY A 62 -4.48 45.88 14.08
C GLY A 62 -3.42 46.81 14.67
N LYS A 63 -3.42 47.01 16.01
CA LYS A 63 -2.52 47.94 16.72
C LYS A 63 -1.24 47.28 17.23
N HIS A 64 -1.13 45.95 17.18
CA HIS A 64 -0.01 45.20 17.75
C HIS A 64 0.67 44.33 16.67
N ASN A 65 1.98 44.13 16.81
CA ASN A 65 2.79 43.24 15.97
C ASN A 65 3.36 42.13 16.85
N PHE A 66 3.15 40.89 16.40
CA PHE A 66 3.49 39.65 17.10
C PHE A 66 4.55 38.83 16.36
N ASP A 67 5.16 39.38 15.30
CA ASP A 67 6.15 38.67 14.48
C ASP A 67 7.37 38.27 15.31
N ARG A 68 7.62 38.97 16.43
CA ARG A 68 8.74 38.68 17.34
C ARG A 68 8.30 37.77 18.48
N MET A 69 9.10 36.73 18.75
CA MET A 69 8.80 35.74 19.80
C MET A 69 8.45 36.32 21.17
N PRO A 70 9.19 37.31 21.73
CA PRO A 70 8.84 37.87 23.04
C PRO A 70 7.46 38.58 23.04
N ARG A 71 7.07 39.17 21.90
CA ARG A 71 5.75 39.80 21.76
C ARG A 71 4.65 38.76 21.54
N LEU A 72 4.96 37.69 20.81
CA LEU A 72 4.06 36.55 20.62
C LEU A 72 3.74 35.89 21.98
N GLU A 73 4.74 35.57 22.79
CA GLU A 73 4.59 34.97 24.12
C GLU A 73 3.70 35.82 25.04
N LEU A 74 3.95 37.14 25.10
CA LEU A 74 3.15 38.07 25.89
C LEU A 74 1.70 38.20 25.39
N ALA A 75 1.51 38.11 24.07
CA ALA A 75 0.20 38.21 23.43
C ALA A 75 -0.57 36.89 23.40
N LEU A 76 0.10 35.76 23.64
CA LEU A 76 -0.39 34.41 23.38
C LEU A 76 -1.78 34.14 24.00
N PRO A 77 -2.05 34.44 25.28
CA PRO A 77 -3.37 34.15 25.87
C PRO A 77 -4.52 34.82 25.09
N LYS A 78 -4.30 36.05 24.64
CA LYS A 78 -5.29 36.83 23.89
C LYS A 78 -5.39 36.40 22.42
N LEU A 79 -4.31 35.86 21.85
CA LEU A 79 -4.30 35.30 20.49
C LEU A 79 -5.05 33.96 20.44
N LEU A 80 -4.88 33.10 21.46
CA LEU A 80 -5.58 31.81 21.58
C LEU A 80 -7.10 31.99 21.66
N GLU A 81 -7.58 33.03 22.34
CA GLU A 81 -9.01 33.37 22.39
C GLU A 81 -9.55 33.94 21.07
N ALA A 82 -8.69 34.57 20.27
CA ALA A 82 -9.05 35.26 19.04
C ALA A 82 -9.14 34.33 17.82
N LEU A 83 -8.46 33.19 17.88
CA LEU A 83 -8.24 32.27 16.77
C LEU A 83 -9.11 31.00 16.87
N PRO A 84 -9.39 30.34 15.72
CA PRO A 84 -9.91 28.97 15.69
C PRO A 84 -9.00 27.98 16.46
N ALA A 85 -9.56 26.87 16.93
CA ALA A 85 -8.85 25.89 17.76
C ALA A 85 -7.55 25.36 17.12
N GLU A 86 -7.58 25.06 15.81
CA GLU A 86 -6.40 24.57 15.07
C GLU A 86 -5.29 25.63 14.98
N ASP A 87 -5.66 26.88 14.69
CA ASP A 87 -4.72 28.01 14.61
C ASP A 87 -4.14 28.39 15.98
N ALA A 88 -4.97 28.29 17.02
CA ALA A 88 -4.56 28.51 18.40
C ALA A 88 -3.57 27.42 18.85
N GLU A 89 -3.83 26.15 18.52
CA GLU A 89 -2.89 25.06 18.80
C GLU A 89 -1.55 25.23 18.07
N PHE A 90 -1.58 25.67 16.80
CA PHE A 90 -0.38 25.98 16.04
C PHE A 90 0.43 27.11 16.68
N LEU A 91 -0.20 28.23 17.05
CA LEU A 91 0.49 29.34 17.72
C LEU A 91 1.04 28.94 19.09
N LEU A 92 0.30 28.12 19.84
CA LEU A 92 0.77 27.58 21.10
C LEU A 92 2.01 26.70 20.88
N ALA A 93 1.99 25.83 19.87
CA ALA A 93 3.14 25.01 19.51
C ALA A 93 4.35 25.85 19.10
N LEU A 94 4.13 26.92 18.34
CA LEU A 94 5.17 27.86 17.93
C LEU A 94 5.77 28.60 19.13
N ALA A 95 4.94 29.14 20.03
CA ALA A 95 5.37 29.87 21.22
C ALA A 95 6.10 28.96 22.23
N GLU A 96 5.67 27.72 22.38
CA GLU A 96 6.30 26.71 23.25
C GLU A 96 7.54 26.05 22.63
N ASN A 97 7.92 26.44 21.41
CA ASN A 97 9.00 25.81 20.64
C ASN A 97 8.85 24.29 20.54
N ARG A 98 7.61 23.79 20.29
CA ARG A 98 7.31 22.37 20.07
C ARG A 98 7.77 21.92 18.67
N TYR A 99 9.06 22.10 18.37
CA TYR A 99 9.70 21.52 17.20
C TYR A 99 10.06 20.08 17.49
N PHE A 100 9.46 19.17 16.72
CA PHE A 100 9.78 17.76 16.76
C PHE A 100 10.79 17.46 15.65
N PHE A 101 11.93 16.95 16.04
CA PHE A 101 12.91 16.39 15.13
C PHE A 101 12.65 14.88 15.08
N ASP A 102 12.39 14.34 13.89
CA ASP A 102 12.42 12.90 13.70
C ASP A 102 13.90 12.48 13.65
N PRO A 103 14.40 11.68 14.60
CA PRO A 103 15.81 11.33 14.64
C PRO A 103 16.20 10.56 13.38
N VAL A 104 17.42 10.78 12.89
CA VAL A 104 17.94 9.99 11.77
C VAL A 104 18.09 8.54 12.24
N VAL A 105 17.21 7.69 11.73
CA VAL A 105 17.00 6.30 12.20
C VAL A 105 18.15 5.36 11.79
N THR A 106 18.76 5.61 10.63
CA THR A 106 19.94 4.91 10.09
C THR A 106 20.71 5.82 9.12
N ILE A 107 22.02 5.63 9.05
CA ILE A 107 22.91 6.27 8.06
C ILE A 107 23.77 5.15 7.46
N GLU A 108 23.72 5.00 6.15
CA GLU A 108 24.47 3.97 5.41
C GLU A 108 25.32 4.63 4.33
N ASP A 109 26.56 4.18 4.17
CA ASP A 109 27.40 4.58 3.03
C ASP A 109 26.97 3.78 1.79
N ALA A 110 26.29 4.47 0.87
CA ALA A 110 25.81 3.89 -0.38
C ALA A 110 26.81 4.05 -1.54
N GLY A 111 28.01 4.59 -1.30
CA GLY A 111 28.98 4.92 -2.34
C GLY A 111 28.53 6.07 -3.26
N MET A 112 29.21 6.23 -4.40
CA MET A 112 28.81 7.23 -5.41
C MET A 112 27.52 6.81 -6.11
N GLN A 113 26.44 7.51 -5.80
CA GLN A 113 25.11 7.28 -6.38
C GLN A 113 24.67 8.49 -7.19
N ARG A 114 23.96 8.24 -8.30
CA ARG A 114 23.29 9.30 -9.04
C ARG A 114 22.00 9.66 -8.31
N VAL A 115 21.99 10.81 -7.65
CA VAL A 115 20.83 11.36 -6.95
C VAL A 115 20.31 12.60 -7.67
N TYR A 116 19.02 12.88 -7.51
CA TYR A 116 18.42 14.12 -7.95
C TYR A 116 18.29 15.05 -6.74
N SER A 117 18.97 16.19 -6.82
CA SER A 117 18.85 17.24 -5.81
C SER A 117 17.57 18.04 -6.11
N ILE A 118 16.55 17.91 -5.26
CA ILE A 118 15.40 18.81 -5.35
C ILE A 118 15.83 20.12 -4.68
N ARG A 119 16.12 21.12 -5.50
CA ARG A 119 16.35 22.49 -5.03
C ARG A 119 15.17 23.35 -5.39
N VAL A 120 14.60 23.97 -4.37
CA VAL A 120 13.65 25.06 -4.58
C VAL A 120 14.43 26.34 -4.68
N GLU A 121 14.04 27.19 -5.63
CA GLU A 121 14.64 28.49 -5.85
C GLU A 121 14.17 29.47 -4.75
N SER A 122 14.76 29.34 -3.57
CA SER A 122 14.57 30.19 -2.40
C SER A 122 15.90 30.38 -1.68
N GLU A 123 16.05 31.47 -0.91
CA GLU A 123 17.31 31.79 -0.20
C GLU A 123 17.80 30.65 0.71
N CYS A 124 16.86 29.88 1.26
CA CYS A 124 17.12 28.76 2.15
C CYS A 124 16.87 27.39 1.50
N HIS A 125 16.65 27.31 0.18
CA HIS A 125 16.40 26.06 -0.56
C HIS A 125 15.40 25.08 0.10
N SER A 126 14.43 25.61 0.84
CA SER A 126 13.52 24.82 1.67
C SER A 126 12.08 24.87 1.14
N PHE A 127 11.32 23.80 1.35
CA PHE A 127 9.90 23.73 1.02
C PHE A 127 9.13 22.86 2.03
N VAL A 128 7.83 23.10 2.19
CA VAL A 128 6.98 22.29 3.06
C VAL A 128 6.30 21.20 2.24
N ALA A 129 6.46 19.94 2.63
CA ALA A 129 5.72 18.81 2.06
C ALA A 129 5.31 17.84 3.18
N ASN A 130 4.06 17.39 3.15
CA ASN A 130 3.47 16.49 4.15
C ASN A 130 3.65 16.95 5.62
N GLY A 131 3.64 18.27 5.85
CA GLY A 131 3.84 18.84 7.18
C GLY A 131 5.31 18.96 7.63
N PHE A 132 6.28 18.58 6.79
CA PHE A 132 7.71 18.68 7.07
C PHE A 132 8.37 19.78 6.23
N VAL A 133 9.30 20.53 6.84
CA VAL A 133 10.20 21.43 6.12
C VAL A 133 11.33 20.59 5.54
N ASN A 134 11.31 20.40 4.22
CA ASN A 134 12.37 19.74 3.47
C ASN A 134 13.46 20.75 3.14
N HIS A 135 14.70 20.41 3.47
CA HIS A 135 15.87 21.26 3.22
C HIS A 135 17.05 20.36 2.84
N ASN A 136 17.61 20.57 1.64
CA ASN A 136 18.65 19.70 1.06
C ASN A 136 18.26 18.21 0.96
N THR A 137 16.97 17.92 0.75
CA THR A 137 16.51 16.53 0.55
C THR A 137 17.00 16.02 -0.80
N GLU A 138 17.67 14.88 -0.79
CA GLU A 138 18.06 14.15 -1.99
C GLU A 138 17.04 13.04 -2.24
N VAL A 139 16.58 12.92 -3.47
CA VAL A 139 15.67 11.85 -3.88
C VAL A 139 16.29 11.05 -5.01
N ARG A 140 15.90 9.79 -5.12
CA ARG A 140 16.28 8.93 -6.24
C ARG A 140 15.13 8.02 -6.61
N LEU A 141 15.10 7.65 -7.89
CA LEU A 141 14.23 6.58 -8.36
C LEU A 141 14.69 5.26 -7.76
N THR A 142 13.74 4.42 -7.40
CA THR A 142 14.03 3.04 -6.99
C THR A 142 14.50 2.24 -8.21
N PRO A 143 15.27 1.16 -8.02
CA PRO A 143 15.72 0.31 -9.13
C PRO A 143 14.55 -0.18 -10.02
N ILE A 144 13.41 -0.54 -9.42
CA ILE A 144 12.22 -0.97 -10.17
C ILE A 144 11.55 0.17 -10.95
N ALA A 145 11.64 1.42 -10.47
CA ALA A 145 11.14 2.58 -11.20
C ALA A 145 11.97 2.85 -12.47
N MET A 146 13.24 2.44 -12.51
CA MET A 146 14.05 2.53 -13.73
C MET A 146 13.52 1.60 -14.84
N GLU A 147 12.92 0.46 -14.50
CA GLU A 147 12.27 -0.43 -15.48
C GLU A 147 11.02 0.20 -16.10
N MET A 148 10.39 1.16 -15.42
CA MET A 148 9.28 1.93 -16.00
C MET A 148 9.75 2.90 -17.09
N LEU A 149 10.98 3.41 -16.98
CA LEU A 149 11.58 4.40 -17.87
C LEU A 149 12.54 3.80 -18.92
N ALA A 150 12.75 2.48 -18.88
CA ALA A 150 13.69 1.81 -19.76
C ALA A 150 13.31 2.03 -21.23
N ASP A 151 14.30 2.37 -22.06
CA ASP A 151 14.19 2.67 -23.49
C ASP A 151 13.39 3.93 -23.86
N ILE A 152 13.07 4.82 -22.90
CA ILE A 152 12.29 6.05 -23.17
C ILE A 152 12.98 7.01 -24.17
N ASP A 153 14.30 6.95 -24.27
CA ASP A 153 15.14 7.75 -25.17
C ASP A 153 15.12 7.26 -26.63
N LYS A 154 14.48 6.12 -26.92
CA LYS A 154 14.46 5.46 -28.24
C LYS A 154 13.14 5.64 -28.97
N GLU A 155 12.49 6.79 -28.79
CA GLU A 155 11.22 7.15 -29.44
C GLU A 155 10.11 6.11 -29.22
N THR A 156 10.12 5.44 -28.07
CA THR A 156 9.18 4.34 -27.77
C THR A 156 7.79 4.80 -27.39
N VAL A 157 7.64 6.07 -27.01
CA VAL A 157 6.39 6.67 -26.52
C VAL A 157 6.14 8.01 -27.19
N ASP A 158 4.88 8.43 -27.20
CA ASP A 158 4.49 9.73 -27.72
C ASP A 158 4.76 10.82 -26.67
N TRP A 159 5.17 11.98 -27.14
CA TRP A 159 5.48 13.14 -26.31
C TRP A 159 4.45 14.24 -26.56
N MET A 160 4.13 14.99 -25.51
CA MET A 160 3.26 16.17 -25.59
C MET A 160 3.91 17.35 -24.88
N PRO A 161 3.62 18.60 -25.29
CA PRO A 161 4.10 19.78 -24.56
C PRO A 161 3.55 19.79 -23.13
N ASN A 162 4.40 20.16 -22.17
CA ASN A 162 3.98 20.41 -20.80
C ASN A 162 3.03 21.63 -20.73
N TYR A 163 2.43 21.86 -19.55
CA TYR A 163 1.50 22.98 -19.32
C TYR A 163 2.05 24.36 -19.75
N LEU A 164 3.37 24.58 -19.61
CA LEU A 164 4.04 25.84 -19.96
C LEU A 164 4.54 25.89 -21.41
N GLN A 165 4.33 24.83 -22.20
CA GLN A 165 4.87 24.65 -23.55
C GLN A 165 6.39 24.88 -23.66
N SER A 166 7.12 24.66 -22.56
CA SER A 166 8.56 24.91 -22.45
C SER A 166 9.40 23.65 -22.59
N ALA A 167 8.81 22.50 -22.30
CA ALA A 167 9.42 21.19 -22.40
C ALA A 167 8.35 20.18 -22.83
N GLU A 168 8.81 19.02 -23.29
CA GLU A 168 7.93 17.89 -23.61
C GLU A 168 7.89 16.89 -22.45
N GLU A 169 6.74 16.24 -22.29
CA GLU A 169 6.50 15.16 -21.34
C GLU A 169 5.87 13.95 -22.05
N PRO A 170 6.19 12.72 -21.62
CA PRO A 170 5.66 11.52 -22.24
C PRO A 170 4.18 11.32 -21.87
N THR A 171 3.35 10.95 -22.83
CA THR A 171 1.92 10.65 -22.58
C THR A 171 1.73 9.34 -21.80
N VAL A 172 2.61 8.38 -22.04
CA VAL A 172 2.69 7.07 -21.38
C VAL A 172 4.15 6.69 -21.17
N LEU A 173 4.43 5.79 -20.22
CA LEU A 173 5.77 5.26 -20.01
C LEU A 173 5.98 3.94 -20.75
N PRO A 174 7.23 3.60 -21.16
CA PRO A 174 7.53 2.29 -21.77
C PRO A 174 7.10 1.11 -20.89
N ALA A 175 7.18 1.27 -19.56
CA ALA A 175 6.59 0.40 -18.56
C ALA A 175 6.91 -1.09 -18.75
N ARG A 176 8.19 -1.50 -18.60
CA ARG A 176 8.57 -2.94 -18.58
C ARG A 176 7.98 -3.70 -17.39
N PHE A 177 7.63 -2.97 -16.33
CA PHE A 177 6.99 -3.50 -15.13
C PHE A 177 5.46 -3.33 -15.23
N PRO A 178 4.65 -4.38 -14.98
CA PRO A 178 3.19 -4.32 -15.04
C PRO A 178 2.59 -3.58 -13.81
N ASN A 179 2.82 -2.27 -13.76
CA ASN A 179 2.60 -1.42 -12.60
C ASN A 179 1.14 -1.39 -12.12
N LEU A 180 0.18 -1.34 -13.05
CA LEU A 180 -1.24 -1.20 -12.71
C LEU A 180 -1.74 -2.34 -11.82
N LEU A 181 -1.32 -3.58 -12.09
CA LEU A 181 -1.70 -4.74 -11.29
C LEU A 181 -0.82 -4.88 -10.06
N CYS A 182 0.50 -4.70 -10.19
CA CYS A 182 1.43 -4.94 -9.07
C CYS A 182 1.23 -3.92 -7.93
N ASN A 183 1.15 -2.64 -8.24
CA ASN A 183 0.97 -1.58 -7.24
C ASN A 183 -0.51 -1.23 -7.00
N GLY A 184 -1.40 -1.63 -7.90
CA GLY A 184 -2.80 -1.24 -7.86
C GLY A 184 -3.01 0.23 -8.23
N GLY A 185 -4.20 0.73 -7.93
CA GLY A 185 -4.58 2.10 -8.22
C GLY A 185 -5.88 2.45 -7.50
N SER A 186 -5.91 3.59 -6.82
CA SER A 186 -7.10 4.10 -6.15
C SER A 186 -7.36 5.53 -6.57
N GLY A 187 -8.60 5.85 -6.93
CA GLY A 187 -8.96 7.19 -7.35
C GLY A 187 -10.46 7.40 -7.41
N ILE A 188 -10.89 8.61 -7.06
CA ILE A 188 -12.28 9.05 -7.19
C ILE A 188 -12.29 10.19 -8.21
N ALA A 189 -13.06 10.00 -9.27
CA ALA A 189 -13.31 10.99 -10.31
C ALA A 189 -14.78 11.43 -10.28
N VAL A 190 -15.17 12.33 -11.18
CA VAL A 190 -16.56 12.80 -11.28
C VAL A 190 -17.46 11.65 -11.76
N GLY A 191 -18.28 11.10 -10.86
CA GLY A 191 -19.22 10.03 -11.15
C GLY A 191 -18.60 8.64 -11.31
N MET A 192 -17.30 8.47 -11.05
CA MET A 192 -16.59 7.19 -11.21
C MET A 192 -15.58 6.99 -10.09
N ALA A 193 -15.31 5.74 -9.75
CA ALA A 193 -14.26 5.37 -8.82
C ALA A 193 -13.48 4.17 -9.38
N THR A 194 -12.17 4.17 -9.14
CA THR A 194 -11.30 3.02 -9.40
C THR A 194 -10.66 2.58 -8.09
N ASN A 195 -10.58 1.27 -7.90
CA ASN A 195 -9.94 0.68 -6.73
C ASN A 195 -9.40 -0.71 -7.10
N ILE A 196 -8.16 -0.73 -7.57
CA ILE A 196 -7.44 -1.91 -8.04
C ILE A 196 -6.50 -2.34 -6.91
N PRO A 197 -6.61 -3.56 -6.38
CA PRO A 197 -5.71 -4.04 -5.34
C PRO A 197 -4.33 -4.37 -5.91
N PRO A 198 -3.27 -4.31 -5.09
CA PRO A 198 -1.93 -4.75 -5.47
C PRO A 198 -1.85 -6.29 -5.63
N HIS A 199 -0.89 -6.74 -6.43
CA HIS A 199 -0.66 -8.15 -6.75
C HIS A 199 0.82 -8.49 -6.69
N ASN A 200 1.10 -9.77 -6.49
CA ASN A 200 2.47 -10.26 -6.48
C ASN A 200 3.08 -10.21 -7.89
N LEU A 201 4.29 -9.64 -8.02
CA LEU A 201 4.97 -9.48 -9.30
C LEU A 201 5.22 -10.83 -9.99
N SER A 202 5.69 -11.83 -9.23
CA SER A 202 6.01 -13.15 -9.78
C SER A 202 4.80 -13.82 -10.41
N GLU A 203 3.64 -13.69 -9.75
CA GLU A 203 2.37 -14.26 -10.19
C GLU A 203 1.78 -13.52 -11.40
N VAL A 204 1.88 -12.19 -11.41
CA VAL A 204 1.49 -11.37 -12.57
C VAL A 204 2.35 -11.70 -13.78
N VAL A 205 3.66 -11.88 -13.61
CA VAL A 205 4.56 -12.31 -14.69
C VAL A 205 4.17 -13.68 -15.23
N ASP A 206 3.89 -14.66 -14.36
CA ASP A 206 3.50 -16.00 -14.79
C ASP A 206 2.16 -15.98 -15.55
N ALA A 207 1.20 -15.18 -15.07
CA ALA A 207 -0.08 -14.97 -15.75
C ALA A 207 0.09 -14.29 -17.12
N LEU A 208 0.94 -13.26 -17.23
CA LEU A 208 1.24 -12.57 -18.49
C LEU A 208 1.91 -13.49 -19.50
N ILE A 209 2.89 -14.29 -19.07
CA ILE A 209 3.56 -15.26 -19.94
C ILE A 209 2.56 -16.32 -20.42
N TYR A 210 1.71 -16.82 -19.53
CA TYR A 210 0.69 -17.80 -19.90
C TYR A 210 -0.33 -17.23 -20.89
N ARG A 211 -0.80 -15.99 -20.65
CA ARG A 211 -1.73 -15.28 -21.53
C ARG A 211 -1.12 -14.99 -22.90
N LEU A 212 0.17 -14.66 -22.95
CA LEU A 212 0.92 -14.46 -24.19
C LEU A 212 0.99 -15.75 -25.03
N GLU A 213 1.23 -16.90 -24.40
CA GLU A 213 1.27 -18.20 -25.10
C GLU A 213 -0.11 -18.74 -25.47
N HIS A 214 -1.15 -18.35 -24.73
CA HIS A 214 -2.53 -18.81 -24.91
C HIS A 214 -3.52 -17.63 -24.95
N PRO A 215 -3.58 -16.87 -26.07
CA PRO A 215 -4.39 -15.65 -26.16
C PRO A 215 -5.89 -15.85 -25.94
N ASN A 216 -6.40 -17.08 -26.14
CA ASN A 216 -7.81 -17.42 -25.95
C ASN A 216 -8.07 -18.21 -24.66
N CYS A 217 -7.16 -18.16 -23.68
CA CYS A 217 -7.36 -18.87 -22.43
C CYS A 217 -8.57 -18.31 -21.65
N THR A 218 -9.24 -19.18 -20.90
CA THR A 218 -10.25 -18.77 -19.92
C THR A 218 -9.56 -18.22 -18.66
N LEU A 219 -10.35 -17.72 -17.70
CA LEU A 219 -9.82 -17.20 -16.44
C LEU A 219 -9.26 -18.29 -15.52
N GLU A 220 -9.74 -19.53 -15.62
CA GLU A 220 -9.39 -20.62 -14.68
C GLU A 220 -7.89 -20.96 -14.63
N PRO A 221 -7.15 -21.09 -15.75
CA PRO A 221 -5.70 -21.27 -15.71
C PRO A 221 -4.97 -20.07 -15.09
N ILE A 222 -5.44 -18.85 -15.36
CA ILE A 222 -4.85 -17.62 -14.80
C ILE A 222 -5.04 -17.58 -13.29
N LEU A 223 -6.21 -17.96 -12.77
CA LEU A 223 -6.47 -18.05 -11.33
C LEU A 223 -5.56 -19.06 -10.61
N LYS A 224 -5.03 -20.07 -11.29
CA LYS A 224 -4.06 -21.00 -10.69
C LYS A 224 -2.68 -20.36 -10.52
N LEU A 225 -2.32 -19.43 -11.40
CA LEU A 225 -1.04 -18.72 -11.40
C LEU A 225 -1.10 -17.45 -10.54
N LEU A 226 -2.24 -16.75 -10.59
CA LEU A 226 -2.56 -15.53 -9.86
C LEU A 226 -3.87 -15.77 -9.09
N PRO A 227 -3.81 -16.39 -7.90
CA PRO A 227 -5.00 -16.80 -7.15
C PRO A 227 -5.72 -15.63 -6.48
N GLY A 228 -5.10 -14.46 -6.41
CA GLY A 228 -5.72 -13.26 -5.88
C GLY A 228 -4.74 -12.11 -5.64
N PRO A 229 -5.20 -11.04 -4.98
CA PRO A 229 -4.35 -9.93 -4.56
C PRO A 229 -3.26 -10.33 -3.57
N ASP A 230 -2.21 -9.51 -3.52
CA ASP A 230 -1.13 -9.60 -2.52
C ASP A 230 -0.89 -8.21 -1.94
N PHE A 231 -1.35 -8.01 -0.71
CA PHE A 231 -1.30 -6.73 -0.05
C PHE A 231 0.04 -6.55 0.67
N PRO A 232 0.61 -5.32 0.68
CA PRO A 232 1.89 -5.07 1.31
C PRO A 232 1.88 -5.31 2.82
N THR A 233 0.70 -5.21 3.45
CA THR A 233 0.48 -5.47 4.88
C THR A 233 0.32 -6.96 5.22
N GLY A 234 0.26 -7.85 4.22
CA GLY A 234 -0.01 -9.27 4.40
C GLY A 234 -1.49 -9.52 4.71
N ALA A 235 -1.78 -9.96 5.92
CA ALA A 235 -3.11 -10.31 6.42
C ALA A 235 -3.73 -11.52 5.70
N LEU A 236 -4.99 -11.80 6.05
CA LEU A 236 -5.75 -12.92 5.53
C LEU A 236 -6.84 -12.41 4.58
N ILE A 237 -7.01 -13.08 3.45
CA ILE A 237 -8.21 -12.94 2.60
C ILE A 237 -9.13 -14.12 2.90
N LEU A 238 -10.41 -13.84 3.12
CA LEU A 238 -11.44 -14.84 3.35
C LEU A 238 -12.32 -14.98 2.11
N GLY A 239 -12.46 -16.21 1.63
CA GLY A 239 -13.26 -16.54 0.47
C GLY A 239 -12.54 -16.27 -0.86
N THR A 240 -13.02 -16.93 -1.92
CA THR A 240 -12.50 -16.79 -3.28
C THR A 240 -13.55 -16.30 -4.27
N LYS A 241 -14.84 -16.33 -3.90
CA LYS A 241 -15.94 -15.88 -4.76
C LYS A 241 -15.79 -14.42 -5.17
N GLY A 242 -15.46 -13.56 -4.21
CA GLY A 242 -15.28 -12.12 -4.44
C GLY A 242 -14.10 -11.79 -5.38
N ILE A 243 -13.01 -12.55 -5.26
CA ILE A 243 -11.85 -12.43 -6.15
C ILE A 243 -12.21 -12.83 -7.58
N ARG A 244 -12.86 -14.00 -7.74
CA ARG A 244 -13.30 -14.49 -9.05
C ARG A 244 -14.24 -13.49 -9.73
N GLN A 245 -15.25 -13.01 -9.02
CA GLN A 245 -16.19 -12.02 -9.54
C GLN A 245 -15.47 -10.74 -9.99
N ALA A 246 -14.51 -10.25 -9.20
CA ALA A 246 -13.71 -9.07 -9.54
C ALA A 246 -12.92 -9.27 -10.83
N TYR A 247 -12.31 -10.43 -11.03
CA TYR A 247 -11.51 -10.71 -12.21
C TYR A 247 -12.35 -11.03 -13.45
N GLU A 248 -13.55 -11.57 -13.31
CA GLU A 248 -14.46 -11.83 -14.44
C GLU A 248 -15.16 -10.56 -14.92
N THR A 249 -15.64 -9.73 -13.99
CA THR A 249 -16.55 -8.60 -14.32
C THR A 249 -15.90 -7.22 -14.15
N GLY A 250 -14.71 -7.17 -13.54
CA GLY A 250 -14.07 -5.93 -13.13
C GLY A 250 -14.61 -5.33 -11.83
N ARG A 251 -15.60 -5.97 -11.18
CA ARG A 251 -16.16 -5.53 -9.89
C ARG A 251 -16.30 -6.69 -8.93
N GLY A 252 -15.90 -6.49 -7.69
CA GLY A 252 -16.06 -7.50 -6.65
C GLY A 252 -15.76 -6.96 -5.27
N SER A 253 -15.89 -7.83 -4.29
CA SER A 253 -15.74 -7.47 -2.88
C SER A 253 -14.89 -8.53 -2.20
N ILE A 254 -13.77 -8.12 -1.62
CA ILE A 254 -12.82 -9.03 -0.98
C ILE A 254 -12.82 -8.77 0.51
N VAL A 255 -13.10 -9.79 1.32
CA VAL A 255 -13.06 -9.67 2.77
C VAL A 255 -11.64 -9.91 3.25
N MET A 256 -11.08 -8.91 3.92
CA MET A 256 -9.77 -8.97 4.56
C MET A 256 -9.91 -9.11 6.07
N GLN A 257 -9.03 -9.89 6.66
CA GLN A 257 -8.98 -10.10 8.11
C GLN A 257 -7.56 -10.02 8.63
N ALA A 258 -7.39 -9.37 9.79
CA ALA A 258 -6.15 -9.33 10.54
C ALA A 258 -5.66 -10.75 10.89
N LYS A 259 -4.34 -10.93 10.87
CA LYS A 259 -3.73 -12.16 11.38
C LYS A 259 -3.61 -12.06 12.89
N THR A 260 -4.25 -12.99 13.57
CA THR A 260 -4.32 -13.03 15.03
C THR A 260 -3.92 -14.41 15.54
N GLN A 261 -3.37 -14.42 16.75
CA GLN A 261 -3.01 -15.62 17.49
C GLN A 261 -3.48 -15.46 18.93
N ILE A 262 -3.93 -16.56 19.54
CA ILE A 262 -4.29 -16.59 20.95
C ILE A 262 -3.11 -17.19 21.71
N GLU A 263 -2.59 -16.46 22.69
CA GLU A 263 -1.48 -16.88 23.54
C GLU A 263 -1.95 -17.02 24.99
N PRO A 264 -1.63 -18.12 25.69
CA PRO A 264 -1.90 -18.24 27.11
C PRO A 264 -0.93 -17.35 27.91
N LEU A 265 -1.44 -16.66 28.93
CA LEU A 265 -0.67 -15.83 29.86
C LEU A 265 -0.60 -16.46 31.26
N ASP A 266 0.36 -15.99 32.05
CA ASP A 266 0.55 -16.44 33.42
C ASP A 266 -0.69 -16.22 34.29
N GLY A 267 -0.96 -17.21 35.14
CA GLY A 267 -2.11 -17.19 36.04
C GLY A 267 -3.45 -17.42 35.35
N GLY A 268 -3.49 -18.14 34.23
CA GLY A 268 -4.73 -18.58 33.58
C GLY A 268 -5.48 -17.47 32.84
N LYS A 269 -4.79 -16.37 32.50
CA LYS A 269 -5.29 -15.36 31.57
C LYS A 269 -4.94 -15.77 30.15
N SER A 270 -5.59 -15.14 29.17
CA SER A 270 -5.28 -15.32 27.76
C SER A 270 -5.09 -13.96 27.10
N ALA A 271 -4.29 -13.91 26.05
CA ALA A 271 -4.11 -12.71 25.24
C ALA A 271 -4.44 -13.00 23.78
N ILE A 272 -5.04 -12.00 23.11
CA ILE A 272 -5.17 -11.98 21.65
C ILE A 272 -4.04 -11.11 21.12
N VAL A 273 -3.18 -11.71 20.31
CA VAL A 273 -2.05 -11.05 19.68
C VAL A 273 -2.35 -10.82 18.21
N ILE A 274 -2.26 -9.56 17.77
CA ILE A 274 -2.43 -9.15 16.38
C ILE A 274 -1.05 -8.91 15.79
N THR A 275 -0.72 -9.62 14.71
CA THR A 275 0.59 -9.53 14.04
C THR A 275 0.54 -8.81 12.69
N GLU A 276 -0.60 -8.84 12.00
CA GLU A 276 -0.79 -8.20 10.69
C GLU A 276 -2.19 -7.60 10.60
N LEU A 277 -2.31 -6.43 9.97
CA LEU A 277 -3.58 -5.70 9.79
C LEU A 277 -4.07 -5.71 8.34
N PRO A 278 -5.39 -5.58 8.11
CA PRO A 278 -5.93 -5.37 6.78
C PRO A 278 -5.35 -4.12 6.10
N TYR A 279 -5.41 -4.10 4.77
CA TYR A 279 -4.86 -3.02 3.97
C TYR A 279 -5.53 -1.67 4.29
N GLN A 280 -4.74 -0.60 4.34
CA GLN A 280 -5.16 0.78 4.67
C GLN A 280 -5.78 0.97 6.08
N VAL A 281 -5.62 0.02 7.00
CA VAL A 281 -6.04 0.19 8.40
C VAL A 281 -4.89 0.76 9.24
N SER A 282 -5.15 1.89 9.92
CA SER A 282 -4.18 2.49 10.85
C SER A 282 -4.23 1.80 12.21
N LYS A 283 -3.07 1.32 12.68
CA LYS A 283 -2.91 0.70 14.00
C LYS A 283 -3.37 1.63 15.14
N ALA A 284 -2.98 2.91 15.10
CA ALA A 284 -3.35 3.87 16.14
C ALA A 284 -4.86 4.06 16.23
N ARG A 285 -5.53 4.23 15.08
CA ARG A 285 -6.99 4.37 15.02
C ARG A 285 -7.71 3.11 15.48
N LEU A 286 -7.17 1.93 15.18
CA LEU A 286 -7.73 0.67 15.65
C LEU A 286 -7.67 0.55 17.17
N ILE A 287 -6.54 0.89 17.78
CA ILE A 287 -6.35 0.89 19.24
C ILE A 287 -7.32 1.87 19.90
N GLU A 288 -7.43 3.10 19.37
CA GLU A 288 -8.39 4.10 19.84
C GLU A 288 -9.84 3.60 19.75
N GLN A 289 -10.20 2.95 18.64
CA GLN A 289 -11.53 2.40 18.45
C GLN A 289 -11.84 1.28 19.46
N ILE A 290 -10.89 0.37 19.70
CA ILE A 290 -11.04 -0.70 20.70
C ILE A 290 -11.21 -0.09 22.10
N ALA A 291 -10.36 0.87 22.47
CA ALA A 291 -10.45 1.55 23.76
C ALA A 291 -11.80 2.27 23.96
N ALA A 292 -12.34 2.90 22.90
CA ALA A 292 -13.65 3.53 22.93
C ALA A 292 -14.79 2.50 23.12
N LEU A 293 -14.70 1.35 22.46
CA LEU A 293 -15.70 0.27 22.59
C LEU A 293 -15.69 -0.39 23.97
N VAL A 294 -14.51 -0.52 24.60
CA VAL A 294 -14.37 -0.98 25.98
C VAL A 294 -14.98 0.02 26.96
N LYS A 295 -14.68 1.32 26.81
CA LYS A 295 -15.28 2.39 27.63
C LYS A 295 -16.81 2.46 27.47
N ALA A 296 -17.33 2.17 26.29
CA ALA A 296 -18.76 2.13 26.00
C ALA A 296 -19.46 0.85 26.51
N GLY A 297 -18.73 -0.10 27.09
CA GLY A 297 -19.27 -1.38 27.58
C GLY A 297 -19.71 -2.36 26.49
N LYS A 298 -19.35 -2.12 25.22
CA LYS A 298 -19.66 -3.05 24.11
C LYS A 298 -18.71 -4.24 24.05
N LEU A 299 -17.48 -4.06 24.52
CA LEU A 299 -16.48 -5.12 24.67
C LEU A 299 -16.13 -5.23 26.16
N ASP A 300 -16.79 -6.14 26.88
CA ASP A 300 -16.46 -6.43 28.28
C ASP A 300 -15.44 -7.56 28.40
N GLY A 301 -14.50 -7.43 29.33
CA GLY A 301 -13.51 -8.47 29.63
C GLY A 301 -12.10 -8.24 29.09
N ILE A 302 -11.85 -7.11 28.42
CA ILE A 302 -10.48 -6.67 28.08
C ILE A 302 -9.88 -5.98 29.30
N THR A 303 -8.74 -6.49 29.78
CA THR A 303 -8.04 -5.98 30.97
C THR A 303 -7.02 -4.91 30.60
N ASP A 304 -6.26 -5.16 29.52
CA ASP A 304 -5.22 -4.25 29.05
C ASP A 304 -5.09 -4.30 27.52
N LEU A 305 -4.60 -3.22 26.93
CA LEU A 305 -4.36 -3.06 25.50
C LEU A 305 -3.01 -2.36 25.31
N ALA A 306 -2.03 -3.14 24.84
CA ALA A 306 -0.66 -2.67 24.70
C ALA A 306 -0.12 -2.90 23.28
N ASP A 307 0.66 -1.93 22.80
CA ASP A 307 1.34 -1.98 21.52
C ASP A 307 2.84 -2.21 21.73
N TYR A 308 3.31 -3.40 21.39
CA TYR A 308 4.70 -3.83 21.46
C TYR A 308 5.34 -3.87 20.07
N SER A 309 4.79 -3.13 19.09
CA SER A 309 5.36 -3.12 17.75
C SER A 309 6.73 -2.46 17.74
N ASP A 310 7.69 -3.13 17.12
CA ASP A 310 9.07 -2.66 17.01
C ASP A 310 9.55 -2.67 15.55
N ARG A 311 10.87 -2.62 15.35
CA ARG A 311 11.50 -2.65 14.00
C ARG A 311 11.46 -4.05 13.37
N THR A 312 11.20 -5.10 14.15
CA THR A 312 11.18 -6.50 13.69
C THR A 312 9.78 -6.96 13.31
N GLY A 313 8.73 -6.33 13.85
CA GLY A 313 7.36 -6.59 13.44
C GLY A 313 6.32 -5.85 14.25
N MET A 314 5.08 -5.88 13.75
CA MET A 314 3.93 -5.39 14.49
C MET A 314 3.50 -6.44 15.52
N ARG A 315 3.19 -5.99 16.75
CA ARG A 315 2.66 -6.85 17.80
C ARG A 315 1.76 -6.05 18.73
N VAL A 316 0.45 -6.17 18.55
CA VAL A 316 -0.55 -5.57 19.44
C VAL A 316 -1.15 -6.66 20.30
N VAL A 317 -1.11 -6.48 21.61
CA VAL A 317 -1.52 -7.47 22.60
C VAL A 317 -2.77 -6.95 23.31
N ILE A 318 -3.82 -7.76 23.29
CA ILE A 318 -5.08 -7.52 23.99
C ILE A 318 -5.19 -8.55 25.10
N GLU A 319 -5.01 -8.12 26.35
CA GLU A 319 -5.11 -9.01 27.50
C GLU A 319 -6.55 -9.21 27.93
N LEU A 320 -6.94 -10.46 28.15
CA LEU A 320 -8.29 -10.84 28.56
C LEU A 320 -8.34 -11.23 30.04
N ARG A 321 -9.50 -10.99 30.64
CA ARG A 321 -9.84 -11.45 31.99
C ARG A 321 -10.04 -12.98 31.97
N ARG A 322 -9.83 -13.65 33.11
CA ARG A 322 -9.78 -15.13 33.23
C ARG A 322 -11.10 -15.83 32.88
N ASP A 323 -12.23 -15.14 33.08
CA ASP A 323 -13.60 -15.61 32.83
C ASP A 323 -14.02 -15.48 31.35
N VAL A 324 -13.19 -14.87 30.51
CA VAL A 324 -13.56 -14.54 29.13
C VAL A 324 -13.02 -15.60 28.17
N ASN A 325 -13.91 -16.18 27.37
CA ASN A 325 -13.50 -17.08 26.30
C ASN A 325 -12.78 -16.30 25.18
N PRO A 326 -11.51 -16.61 24.86
CA PRO A 326 -10.72 -15.86 23.87
C PRO A 326 -11.31 -15.90 22.45
N ASN A 327 -11.92 -17.01 22.05
CA ASN A 327 -12.50 -17.15 20.71
C ASN A 327 -13.75 -16.27 20.54
N ARG A 328 -14.61 -16.22 21.57
CA ARG A 328 -15.77 -15.31 21.56
C ARG A 328 -15.34 -13.85 21.46
N MET A 329 -14.34 -13.47 22.25
CA MET A 329 -13.82 -12.10 22.26
C MET A 329 -13.19 -11.74 20.92
N LEU A 330 -12.39 -12.64 20.34
CA LEU A 330 -11.81 -12.44 19.00
C LEU A 330 -12.91 -12.23 17.95
N ASN A 331 -13.97 -13.02 17.97
CA ASN A 331 -15.06 -12.86 17.00
C ASN A 331 -15.84 -11.54 17.22
N SER A 332 -16.05 -11.13 18.47
CA SER A 332 -16.66 -9.84 18.80
C SER A 332 -15.80 -8.66 18.29
N LEU A 333 -14.48 -8.74 18.52
CA LEU A 333 -13.51 -7.80 17.98
C LEU A 333 -13.57 -7.75 16.45
N LEU A 334 -13.63 -8.89 15.76
CA LEU A 334 -13.75 -8.97 14.30
C LEU A 334 -15.06 -8.35 13.77
N LYS A 335 -16.18 -8.43 14.52
CA LYS A 335 -17.48 -7.88 14.12
C LYS A 335 -17.58 -6.36 14.33
N HIS A 336 -16.94 -5.84 15.38
CA HIS A 336 -17.13 -4.45 15.82
C HIS A 336 -15.96 -3.51 15.53
N THR A 337 -14.82 -4.03 15.06
CA THR A 337 -13.61 -3.25 14.79
C THR A 337 -13.14 -3.42 13.34
N GLN A 338 -12.16 -2.63 12.92
CA GLN A 338 -11.52 -2.76 11.61
C GLN A 338 -10.51 -3.93 11.53
N LEU A 339 -10.54 -4.89 12.45
CA LEU A 339 -9.78 -6.14 12.30
C LEU A 339 -10.31 -7.01 11.15
N ARG A 340 -11.57 -6.82 10.75
CA ARG A 340 -12.12 -7.35 9.51
C ARG A 340 -12.67 -6.19 8.69
N THR A 341 -12.25 -6.09 7.44
CA THR A 341 -12.70 -5.05 6.52
C THR A 341 -13.02 -5.64 5.16
N THR A 342 -13.75 -4.88 4.36
CA THR A 342 -14.11 -5.27 3.00
C THR A 342 -13.44 -4.32 2.03
N PHE A 343 -12.65 -4.88 1.12
CA PHE A 343 -12.03 -4.15 0.03
C PHE A 343 -12.90 -4.28 -1.23
N GLY A 344 -13.54 -3.18 -1.63
CA GLY A 344 -14.32 -3.13 -2.86
C GLY A 344 -13.42 -2.95 -4.08
N VAL A 345 -13.35 -3.96 -4.94
CA VAL A 345 -12.55 -3.95 -6.16
C VAL A 345 -13.34 -3.33 -7.31
N ILE A 346 -12.74 -2.36 -7.99
CA ILE A 346 -13.24 -1.80 -9.25
C ILE A 346 -12.05 -1.65 -10.21
N LEU A 347 -11.95 -2.57 -11.17
CA LEU A 347 -10.93 -2.60 -12.22
C LEU A 347 -11.29 -1.61 -13.33
N LEU A 348 -11.19 -0.33 -13.00
CA LEU A 348 -11.44 0.77 -13.94
C LEU A 348 -10.12 1.47 -14.29
N ALA A 349 -9.83 1.54 -15.58
CA ALA A 349 -8.70 2.30 -16.11
C ALA A 349 -9.10 3.05 -17.40
N LEU A 350 -8.25 3.95 -17.85
CA LEU A 350 -8.43 4.65 -19.11
C LEU A 350 -7.85 3.81 -20.26
N VAL A 351 -8.68 3.52 -21.24
CA VAL A 351 -8.27 2.92 -22.52
C VAL A 351 -8.65 3.93 -23.60
N ASP A 352 -7.67 4.39 -24.37
CA ASP A 352 -7.84 5.46 -25.36
C ASP A 352 -8.47 6.73 -24.77
N ASN A 353 -8.05 7.09 -23.54
CA ASN A 353 -8.60 8.21 -22.75
C ASN A 353 -10.07 8.06 -22.35
N VAL A 354 -10.66 6.88 -22.49
CA VAL A 354 -12.03 6.58 -22.08
C VAL A 354 -12.02 5.65 -20.86
N PRO A 355 -12.75 6.00 -19.78
CA PRO A 355 -12.84 5.13 -18.61
C PRO A 355 -13.64 3.86 -18.94
N ARG A 356 -13.02 2.70 -18.72
CA ARG A 356 -13.64 1.38 -18.94
C ARG A 356 -13.44 0.49 -17.73
N VAL A 357 -14.50 -0.19 -17.33
CA VAL A 357 -14.42 -1.32 -16.38
C VAL A 357 -14.07 -2.56 -17.18
N MET A 358 -13.04 -3.27 -16.75
CA MET A 358 -12.43 -4.35 -17.52
C MET A 358 -12.24 -5.61 -16.67
N SER A 359 -12.23 -6.77 -17.32
CA SER A 359 -11.83 -8.02 -16.68
C SER A 359 -10.32 -8.06 -16.46
N LEU A 360 -9.84 -9.01 -15.64
CA LEU A 360 -8.40 -9.23 -15.48
C LEU A 360 -7.73 -9.60 -16.81
N LEU A 361 -8.40 -10.40 -17.65
CA LEU A 361 -7.86 -10.81 -18.94
C LEU A 361 -7.66 -9.61 -19.87
N ASP A 362 -8.64 -8.69 -19.91
CA ASP A 362 -8.53 -7.46 -20.71
C ASP A 362 -7.35 -6.60 -20.26
N LEU A 363 -7.13 -6.48 -18.93
CA LEU A 363 -5.98 -5.73 -18.39
C LEU A 363 -4.63 -6.35 -18.79
N LEU A 364 -4.53 -7.68 -18.75
CA LEU A 364 -3.33 -8.39 -19.20
C LEU A 364 -3.10 -8.16 -20.70
N ASP A 365 -4.15 -8.25 -21.51
CA ASP A 365 -4.07 -8.04 -22.96
C ASP A 365 -3.65 -6.62 -23.30
N HIS A 366 -4.21 -5.61 -22.64
CA HIS A 366 -3.81 -4.21 -22.85
C HIS A 366 -2.34 -3.94 -22.48
N TYR A 367 -1.85 -4.57 -21.40
CA TYR A 367 -0.44 -4.47 -21.05
C TYR A 367 0.46 -5.13 -22.10
N LEU A 368 0.12 -6.35 -22.54
CA LEU A 368 0.89 -7.07 -23.57
C LEU A 368 0.91 -6.29 -24.89
N GLU A 369 -0.22 -5.69 -25.27
CA GLU A 369 -0.31 -4.88 -26.49
C GLU A 369 0.55 -3.63 -26.41
N HIS A 370 0.50 -2.91 -25.28
CA HIS A 370 1.41 -1.78 -25.04
C HIS A 370 2.88 -2.20 -25.17
N ARG A 371 3.25 -3.35 -24.60
CA ARG A 371 4.62 -3.89 -24.69
C ARG A 371 5.02 -4.24 -26.13
N ARG A 372 4.11 -4.79 -26.95
CA ARG A 372 4.36 -5.04 -28.38
C ARG A 372 4.69 -3.73 -29.10
N ILE A 373 3.85 -2.70 -28.93
CA ILE A 373 4.04 -1.38 -29.56
C ILE A 373 5.39 -0.78 -29.16
N VAL A 374 5.73 -0.80 -27.87
CA VAL A 374 7.00 -0.27 -27.35
C VAL A 374 8.21 -1.00 -27.95
N ILE A 375 8.17 -2.33 -28.01
CA ILE A 375 9.30 -3.12 -28.57
C ILE A 375 9.41 -2.92 -30.08
N GLU A 376 8.31 -2.85 -30.81
CA GLU A 376 8.34 -2.56 -32.25
C GLU A 376 8.93 -1.18 -32.53
N ARG A 377 8.49 -0.13 -31.81
CA ARG A 377 9.03 1.23 -31.93
C ARG A 377 10.52 1.27 -31.61
N ARG A 378 10.94 0.65 -30.50
CA ARG A 378 12.36 0.51 -30.14
C ARG A 378 13.16 -0.16 -31.25
N THR A 379 12.65 -1.27 -31.78
CA THR A 379 13.33 -2.06 -32.81
C THR A 379 13.43 -1.27 -34.12
N ARG A 380 12.41 -0.50 -34.50
CA ARG A 380 12.45 0.42 -35.66
C ARG A 380 13.47 1.54 -35.47
N TYR A 381 13.53 2.13 -34.27
CA TYR A 381 14.50 3.16 -33.93
C TYR A 381 15.94 2.64 -34.05
N GLU A 382 16.22 1.49 -33.44
CA GLU A 382 17.53 0.82 -33.50
C GLU A 382 17.89 0.44 -34.93
N LEU A 383 16.92 -0.08 -35.70
CA LEU A 383 17.11 -0.44 -37.11
C LEU A 383 17.44 0.77 -37.97
N TYR A 384 16.73 1.88 -37.78
CA TYR A 384 16.99 3.12 -38.50
C TYR A 384 18.42 3.62 -38.22
N ARG A 385 18.82 3.69 -36.93
CA ARG A 385 20.16 4.11 -36.53
C ARG A 385 21.25 3.18 -37.07
N ALA A 386 21.02 1.87 -37.01
CA ALA A 386 21.95 0.87 -37.54
C ALA A 386 22.11 1.00 -39.06
N LYS A 387 21.00 1.16 -39.82
CA LYS A 387 21.02 1.38 -41.27
C LYS A 387 21.72 2.69 -41.65
N SER A 388 21.41 3.79 -40.95
CA SER A 388 22.09 5.07 -41.19
C SER A 388 23.59 4.97 -40.95
N ARG A 389 24.02 4.27 -39.89
CA ARG A 389 25.43 4.05 -39.60
C ARG A 389 26.09 3.14 -40.64
N ALA A 390 25.46 2.03 -40.99
CA ALA A 390 25.95 1.11 -42.01
C ALA A 390 26.13 1.80 -43.37
N HIS A 391 25.18 2.66 -43.75
CA HIS A 391 25.23 3.48 -44.96
C HIS A 391 26.46 4.40 -44.98
N ILE A 392 26.79 5.04 -43.86
CA ILE A 392 28.01 5.87 -43.75
C ILE A 392 29.27 5.00 -43.89
N LEU A 393 29.32 3.86 -43.20
CA LEU A 393 30.49 2.97 -43.25
C LEU A 393 30.70 2.35 -44.64
N GLU A 394 29.63 2.06 -45.37
CA GLU A 394 29.70 1.61 -46.77
C GLU A 394 30.38 2.67 -47.64
N GLY A 395 29.98 3.93 -47.51
CA GLY A 395 30.62 5.05 -48.20
C GLY A 395 32.10 5.19 -47.85
N LEU A 396 32.46 5.03 -46.57
CA LEU A 396 33.85 5.04 -46.12
C LEU A 396 34.65 3.86 -46.69
N GLN A 397 34.07 2.66 -46.79
CA GLN A 397 34.75 1.51 -47.41
C GLN A 397 35.00 1.74 -48.91
N ILE A 398 34.02 2.28 -49.64
CA ILE A 398 34.22 2.69 -51.03
C ILE A 398 35.36 3.70 -51.10
N ALA A 399 35.38 4.68 -50.18
CA ALA A 399 36.41 5.70 -50.17
C ALA A 399 37.81 5.16 -49.88
N LEU A 400 37.93 4.20 -48.97
CA LEU A 400 39.19 3.52 -48.66
C LEU A 400 39.72 2.71 -49.84
N ASN A 401 38.84 2.10 -50.65
CA ASN A 401 39.24 1.36 -51.85
C ASN A 401 39.74 2.28 -52.99
N PHE A 402 39.24 3.52 -53.06
CA PHE A 402 39.59 4.52 -54.08
C PHE A 402 40.29 5.76 -53.51
N LEU A 403 41.10 5.56 -52.48
CA LEU A 403 41.66 6.63 -51.65
C LEU A 403 42.46 7.69 -52.42
N ASP A 404 43.36 7.26 -53.30
CA ASP A 404 44.20 8.17 -54.09
C ASP A 404 43.37 9.04 -55.05
N GLU A 405 42.28 8.49 -55.58
CA GLU A 405 41.38 9.18 -56.49
C GLU A 405 40.51 10.20 -55.74
N ILE A 406 40.02 9.84 -54.55
CA ILE A 406 39.29 10.76 -53.68
C ILE A 406 40.18 11.91 -53.23
N ILE A 407 41.41 11.65 -52.79
CA ILE A 407 42.35 12.71 -52.41
C ILE A 407 42.62 13.64 -53.59
N ARG A 408 42.73 13.10 -54.81
CA ARG A 408 42.92 13.90 -56.02
C ARG A 408 41.71 14.79 -56.29
N ILE A 409 40.49 14.25 -56.21
CA ILE A 409 39.25 15.02 -56.39
C ILE A 409 39.16 16.14 -55.36
N ILE A 410 39.45 15.85 -54.08
CA ILE A 410 39.43 16.85 -53.01
C ILE A 410 40.46 17.95 -53.26
N ARG A 411 41.70 17.60 -53.65
CA ARG A 411 42.77 18.58 -53.93
C ARG A 411 42.53 19.44 -55.17
N GLN A 412 41.83 18.91 -56.17
CA GLN A 412 41.53 19.61 -57.43
C GLN A 412 40.26 20.47 -57.35
N SER A 413 39.40 20.23 -56.36
CA SER A 413 38.16 20.98 -56.18
C SER A 413 38.42 22.29 -55.46
N GLU A 414 37.84 23.39 -55.95
CA GLU A 414 37.96 24.71 -55.32
C GLU A 414 37.19 24.82 -54.00
N THR A 415 36.10 24.04 -53.86
CA THR A 415 35.26 24.04 -52.65
C THR A 415 34.82 22.63 -52.27
N ALA A 416 34.45 22.46 -50.99
CA ALA A 416 33.89 21.20 -50.47
C ALA A 416 32.62 20.77 -51.21
N GLU A 417 31.78 21.73 -51.62
CA GLU A 417 30.58 21.50 -52.43
C GLU A 417 30.90 20.84 -53.78
N VAL A 418 31.93 21.34 -54.47
CA VAL A 418 32.37 20.79 -55.76
C VAL A 418 32.95 19.40 -55.59
N ALA A 419 33.76 19.17 -54.55
CA ALA A 419 34.30 17.85 -54.22
C ALA A 419 33.18 16.85 -53.93
N ARG A 420 32.19 17.25 -53.13
CA ARG A 420 31.01 16.45 -52.78
C ARG A 420 30.22 16.04 -54.03
N ARG A 421 29.87 17.00 -54.90
CA ARG A 421 29.11 16.73 -56.12
C ARG A 421 29.86 15.76 -57.06
N THR A 422 31.17 15.94 -57.20
CA THR A 422 32.01 15.07 -58.03
C THR A 422 32.07 13.65 -57.46
N MET A 423 32.22 13.50 -56.14
CA MET A 423 32.21 12.19 -55.48
C MET A 423 30.87 11.46 -55.63
N ILE A 424 29.75 12.19 -55.49
CA ILE A 424 28.39 11.65 -55.70
C ILE A 424 28.25 11.11 -57.13
N GLN A 425 28.61 11.91 -58.15
CA GLN A 425 28.46 11.52 -59.54
C GLN A 425 29.36 10.36 -59.95
N ARG A 426 30.60 10.31 -59.42
CA ARG A 426 31.62 9.36 -59.86
C ARG A 426 31.55 8.01 -59.14
N PHE A 427 31.23 8.01 -57.85
CA PHE A 427 31.21 6.80 -57.03
C PHE A 427 29.79 6.37 -56.63
N GLY A 428 28.75 7.06 -57.10
CA GLY A 428 27.36 6.75 -56.75
C GLY A 428 27.03 7.00 -55.27
N LEU A 429 27.83 7.84 -54.60
CA LEU A 429 27.67 8.11 -53.17
C LEU A 429 26.47 9.02 -52.92
N THR A 430 25.90 8.92 -51.73
CA THR A 430 24.91 9.88 -51.24
C THR A 430 25.58 11.12 -50.64
N VAL A 431 24.80 12.19 -50.44
CA VAL A 431 25.26 13.43 -49.78
C VAL A 431 25.86 13.12 -48.40
N LEU A 432 25.16 12.33 -47.58
CA LEU A 432 25.62 11.95 -46.23
C LEU A 432 26.94 11.18 -46.24
N GLN A 433 27.12 10.25 -47.20
CA GLN A 433 28.38 9.51 -47.34
C GLN A 433 29.52 10.42 -47.79
N ALA A 434 29.30 11.27 -48.78
CA ALA A 434 30.30 12.20 -49.28
C ALA A 434 30.74 13.20 -48.20
N ASP A 435 29.80 13.72 -47.40
CA ASP A 435 30.12 14.58 -46.26
C ASP A 435 30.89 13.82 -45.17
N ALA A 436 30.55 12.56 -44.90
CA ALA A 436 31.31 11.73 -43.94
C ALA A 436 32.76 11.49 -44.41
N ILE A 437 32.97 11.26 -45.71
CA ILE A 437 34.30 11.11 -46.31
C ILE A 437 35.10 12.41 -46.17
N LEU A 438 34.49 13.56 -46.49
CA LEU A 438 35.15 14.87 -46.35
C LEU A 438 35.56 15.18 -44.90
N ASN A 439 34.78 14.71 -43.93
CA ASN A 439 35.06 14.88 -42.50
C ASN A 439 35.98 13.80 -41.91
N THR A 440 36.47 12.86 -42.72
CA THR A 440 37.34 11.77 -42.27
C THR A 440 38.71 12.33 -41.86
N GLN A 441 39.23 11.87 -40.73
CA GLN A 441 40.54 12.30 -40.24
C GLN A 441 41.65 11.40 -40.81
N LEU A 442 42.80 11.96 -41.19
CA LEU A 442 43.91 11.21 -41.80
C LEU A 442 44.36 10.00 -40.97
N ARG A 443 44.23 10.04 -39.63
CA ARG A 443 44.54 8.90 -38.75
C ARG A 443 43.66 7.67 -39.01
N GLN A 444 42.43 7.84 -39.50
CA GLN A 444 41.49 6.77 -39.80
C GLN A 444 41.87 5.98 -41.06
N LEU A 445 42.87 6.44 -41.81
CA LEU A 445 43.40 5.75 -42.99
C LEU A 445 44.37 4.62 -42.63
N ALA A 446 44.80 4.51 -41.37
CA ALA A 446 45.68 3.44 -40.92
C ALA A 446 45.02 2.05 -41.06
N ARG A 447 45.79 1.02 -41.43
CA ARG A 447 45.26 -0.34 -41.68
C ARG A 447 44.41 -0.89 -40.54
N LEU A 448 44.82 -0.69 -39.29
CA LEU A 448 44.05 -1.12 -38.12
C LEU A 448 42.68 -0.45 -38.01
N GLU A 449 42.58 0.84 -38.38
CA GLU A 449 41.30 1.56 -38.37
C GLU A 449 40.38 1.10 -39.52
N GLN A 450 40.96 0.75 -40.67
CA GLN A 450 40.21 0.15 -41.78
C GLN A 450 39.61 -1.20 -41.39
N GLU A 451 40.40 -2.06 -40.71
CA GLU A 451 39.92 -3.35 -40.20
C GLU A 451 38.78 -3.17 -39.19
N LYS A 452 38.89 -2.20 -38.28
CA LYS A 452 37.81 -1.86 -37.34
C LYS A 452 36.53 -1.39 -38.05
N ILE A 453 36.64 -0.54 -39.06
CA ILE A 453 35.50 -0.07 -39.86
C ILE A 453 34.82 -1.25 -40.57
N ALA A 454 35.62 -2.16 -41.14
CA ALA A 454 35.09 -3.36 -41.80
C ALA A 454 34.39 -4.31 -40.80
N GLU A 455 34.95 -4.48 -39.61
CA GLU A 455 34.36 -5.30 -38.55
C GLU A 455 33.08 -4.67 -37.98
N GLU A 456 33.08 -3.36 -37.74
CA GLU A 456 31.89 -2.59 -37.32
C GLU A 456 30.78 -2.74 -38.35
N TYR A 457 31.08 -2.58 -39.64
CA TYR A 457 30.11 -2.74 -40.73
C TYR A 457 29.52 -4.16 -40.77
N ARG A 458 30.36 -5.21 -40.70
CA ARG A 458 29.87 -6.60 -40.64
C ARG A 458 29.04 -6.88 -39.39
N GLY A 459 29.37 -6.25 -38.26
CA GLY A 459 28.57 -6.29 -37.04
C GLY A 459 27.20 -5.67 -37.24
N LEU A 460 27.14 -4.46 -37.81
CA LEU A 460 25.91 -3.75 -38.10
C LEU A 460 25.03 -4.48 -39.11
N LEU A 461 25.59 -5.10 -40.15
CA LEU A 461 24.79 -5.91 -41.09
C LEU A 461 24.11 -7.10 -40.39
N ARG A 462 24.83 -7.81 -39.51
CA ARG A 462 24.24 -8.90 -38.70
C ARG A 462 23.12 -8.36 -37.80
N GLU A 463 23.34 -7.21 -37.19
CA GLU A 463 22.35 -6.57 -36.32
C GLU A 463 21.11 -6.09 -37.09
N ILE A 464 21.30 -5.49 -38.26
CA ILE A 464 20.21 -5.09 -39.17
C ILE A 464 19.37 -6.30 -39.55
N THR A 465 19.99 -7.41 -39.97
CA THR A 465 19.26 -8.64 -40.28
C THR A 465 18.49 -9.17 -39.08
N ARG A 466 19.07 -9.12 -37.87
CA ARG A 466 18.40 -9.50 -36.63
C ARG A 466 17.17 -8.62 -36.35
N LEU A 467 17.32 -7.30 -36.45
CA LEU A 467 16.27 -6.32 -36.19
C LEU A 467 15.14 -6.41 -37.25
N GLU A 468 15.49 -6.60 -38.52
CA GLU A 468 14.51 -6.85 -39.60
C GLU A 468 13.73 -8.14 -39.37
N HIS A 469 14.42 -9.21 -38.94
CA HIS A 469 13.76 -10.46 -38.58
C HIS A 469 12.76 -10.27 -37.43
N ILE A 470 13.13 -9.51 -36.39
CA ILE A 470 12.23 -9.19 -35.27
C ILE A 470 10.98 -8.45 -35.74
N LEU A 471 11.12 -7.48 -36.65
CA LEU A 471 9.98 -6.73 -37.19
C LEU A 471 9.11 -7.55 -38.17
N SER A 472 9.66 -8.61 -38.76
CA SER A 472 8.95 -9.44 -39.73
C SER A 472 8.14 -10.58 -39.10
N ASP A 473 8.55 -11.08 -37.94
CA ASP A 473 7.90 -12.19 -37.24
C ASP A 473 7.41 -11.75 -35.85
N PRO A 474 6.08 -11.62 -35.65
CA PRO A 474 5.50 -11.26 -34.36
C PRO A 474 5.96 -12.15 -33.20
N LYS A 475 6.28 -13.43 -33.45
CA LYS A 475 6.75 -14.35 -32.40
C LYS A 475 8.08 -13.94 -31.79
N GLN A 476 8.93 -13.23 -32.55
CA GLN A 476 10.18 -12.70 -32.02
C GLN A 476 9.93 -11.58 -31.01
N VAL A 477 8.97 -10.71 -31.28
CA VAL A 477 8.54 -9.67 -30.32
C VAL A 477 8.01 -10.32 -29.05
N GLU A 478 7.18 -11.35 -29.17
CA GLU A 478 6.66 -12.10 -28.02
C GLU A 478 7.77 -12.80 -27.23
N ALA A 479 8.79 -13.36 -27.90
CA ALA A 479 9.96 -13.94 -27.24
C ALA A 479 10.73 -12.90 -26.43
N ILE A 480 10.90 -11.68 -26.95
CA ILE A 480 11.54 -10.56 -26.24
C ILE A 480 10.70 -10.14 -25.03
N ILE A 481 9.37 -10.03 -25.17
CA ILE A 481 8.47 -9.71 -24.04
C ILE A 481 8.64 -10.76 -22.93
N LYS A 482 8.67 -12.04 -23.30
CA LYS A 482 8.82 -13.14 -22.35
C LYS A 482 10.17 -13.10 -21.62
N ASP A 483 11.24 -12.76 -22.32
CA ASP A 483 12.58 -12.62 -21.74
C ASP A 483 12.68 -11.42 -20.79
N ASP A 484 12.12 -10.26 -21.19
CA ASP A 484 12.00 -9.07 -20.35
C ASP A 484 11.25 -9.39 -19.04
N LEU A 485 10.10 -10.08 -19.13
CA LEU A 485 9.28 -10.45 -17.98
C LEU A 485 9.97 -11.46 -17.05
N ARG A 486 10.68 -12.45 -17.62
CA ARG A 486 11.48 -13.41 -16.83
C ARG A 486 12.61 -12.73 -16.08
N THR A 487 13.35 -11.88 -16.77
CA THR A 487 14.43 -11.08 -16.17
C THR A 487 13.90 -10.21 -15.04
N LEU A 488 12.72 -9.61 -15.21
CA LEU A 488 12.06 -8.80 -14.19
C LEU A 488 11.71 -9.63 -12.95
N LYS A 489 11.15 -10.83 -13.14
CA LYS A 489 10.83 -11.77 -12.06
C LYS A 489 12.08 -12.25 -11.34
N GLU A 490 13.15 -12.56 -12.05
CA GLU A 490 14.43 -13.00 -11.45
C GLU A 490 15.08 -11.90 -10.60
N LYS A 491 15.01 -10.64 -11.06
CA LYS A 491 15.62 -9.50 -10.35
C LYS A 491 14.79 -8.97 -9.18
N PHE A 492 13.46 -8.97 -9.31
CA PHE A 492 12.58 -8.24 -8.39
C PHE A 492 11.42 -9.08 -7.81
N GLY A 493 11.32 -10.37 -8.16
CA GLY A 493 10.30 -11.24 -7.62
C GLY A 493 10.44 -11.43 -6.11
N ASP A 494 9.31 -11.42 -5.41
CA ASP A 494 9.24 -11.68 -3.97
C ASP A 494 8.23 -12.80 -3.65
N ALA A 495 8.28 -13.28 -2.41
CA ALA A 495 7.35 -14.27 -1.91
C ALA A 495 6.02 -13.60 -1.50
N ARG A 496 4.91 -14.30 -1.75
CA ARG A 496 3.57 -13.85 -1.39
C ARG A 496 3.46 -13.57 0.11
N ARG A 497 2.83 -12.45 0.48
CA ARG A 497 2.63 -12.04 1.88
C ARG A 497 1.24 -12.39 2.36
N THR A 498 0.22 -12.05 1.57
CA THR A 498 -1.18 -12.27 1.93
C THR A 498 -1.57 -13.73 1.75
N ARG A 499 -2.20 -14.31 2.77
CA ARG A 499 -2.70 -15.69 2.72
C ARG A 499 -4.19 -15.74 2.40
N ILE A 500 -4.56 -16.53 1.40
CA ILE A 500 -5.96 -16.74 1.00
C ILE A 500 -6.50 -18.00 1.69
N ILE A 501 -7.63 -17.87 2.37
CA ILE A 501 -8.37 -18.97 2.99
C ILE A 501 -9.65 -19.17 2.19
N ALA A 502 -9.84 -20.37 1.63
CA ALA A 502 -10.98 -20.68 0.75
C ALA A 502 -12.35 -20.69 1.46
N ARG A 503 -12.38 -20.63 2.80
CA ARG A 503 -13.62 -20.53 3.59
C ARG A 503 -14.17 -19.10 3.50
N GLU A 504 -15.45 -18.98 3.17
CA GLU A 504 -16.13 -17.69 3.07
C GLU A 504 -16.37 -17.09 4.46
N ALA A 505 -16.38 -15.76 4.56
CA ALA A 505 -16.61 -15.07 5.84
C ALA A 505 -18.05 -15.25 6.38
N GLU A 506 -19.01 -15.51 5.49
CA GLU A 506 -20.43 -15.74 5.80
C GLU A 506 -20.70 -17.13 6.40
N ASP A 507 -19.76 -18.07 6.27
CA ASP A 507 -19.85 -19.42 6.87
C ASP A 507 -19.52 -19.42 8.39
N ILE A 508 -19.29 -18.26 8.99
CA ILE A 508 -19.13 -18.07 10.44
C ILE A 508 -20.49 -17.63 10.99
N SER A 509 -21.29 -18.60 11.45
CA SER A 509 -22.62 -18.33 12.00
C SER A 509 -22.53 -17.65 13.38
N GLU A 510 -23.56 -16.89 13.77
CA GLU A 510 -23.63 -16.32 15.13
C GLU A 510 -23.55 -17.39 16.24
N GLU A 511 -23.83 -18.64 15.90
CA GLU A 511 -23.70 -19.81 16.75
C GLU A 511 -22.24 -20.19 17.06
N GLU A 512 -21.28 -19.90 16.16
CA GLU A 512 -19.85 -20.04 16.45
C GLU A 512 -19.33 -18.93 17.40
N LEU A 513 -20.13 -17.89 17.70
CA LEU A 513 -19.81 -16.86 18.71
C LEU A 513 -20.10 -17.32 20.15
N ILE A 514 -20.70 -18.49 20.30
CA ILE A 514 -21.02 -19.10 21.58
C ILE A 514 -20.09 -20.31 21.72
N PRO A 515 -19.28 -20.43 22.79
CA PRO A 515 -18.41 -21.53 23.07
C PRO A 515 -19.31 -22.66 23.52
N GLU A 516 -18.93 -23.82 23.06
CA GLU A 516 -19.61 -25.04 23.39
C GLU A 516 -19.21 -25.42 24.82
N GLU A 517 -20.09 -25.13 25.78
CA GLU A 517 -19.87 -25.39 27.19
C GLU A 517 -20.98 -26.29 27.74
N GLU A 518 -20.64 -27.22 28.64
CA GLU A 518 -21.64 -27.99 29.36
C GLU A 518 -22.36 -27.11 30.38
N THR A 519 -23.69 -27.09 30.31
CA THR A 519 -24.55 -26.30 31.19
C THR A 519 -25.74 -27.11 31.67
N LEU A 520 -26.34 -26.66 32.77
CA LEU A 520 -27.58 -27.24 33.28
C LEU A 520 -28.75 -26.34 32.92
N VAL A 521 -29.77 -26.92 32.31
CA VAL A 521 -31.05 -26.27 32.10
C VAL A 521 -32.09 -26.90 33.02
N LEU A 522 -32.71 -26.07 33.85
CA LEU A 522 -33.74 -26.48 34.80
C LEU A 522 -35.08 -25.88 34.39
N ILE A 523 -36.13 -26.71 34.45
CA ILE A 523 -37.51 -26.32 34.20
C ILE A 523 -38.35 -26.72 35.42
N THR A 524 -39.08 -25.75 35.98
CA THR A 524 -39.99 -25.99 37.12
C THR A 524 -41.40 -26.32 36.65
N ARG A 525 -42.23 -26.92 37.53
CA ARG A 525 -43.64 -27.24 37.21
C ARG A 525 -44.47 -26.02 36.83
N ASP A 526 -44.14 -24.86 37.41
CA ASP A 526 -44.77 -23.57 37.07
C ASP A 526 -44.33 -23.02 35.70
N GLY A 527 -43.52 -23.76 34.94
CA GLY A 527 -43.07 -23.39 33.60
C GLY A 527 -41.99 -22.32 33.58
N TYR A 528 -41.19 -22.19 34.64
CA TYR A 528 -40.00 -21.33 34.65
C TYR A 528 -38.77 -22.11 34.18
N ILE A 529 -38.01 -21.51 33.26
CA ILE A 529 -36.75 -22.05 32.74
C ILE A 529 -35.58 -21.17 33.15
N LYS A 530 -34.48 -21.82 33.55
CA LYS A 530 -33.20 -21.17 33.80
C LYS A 530 -32.03 -22.02 33.33
N ARG A 531 -30.99 -21.35 32.81
CA ARG A 531 -29.68 -21.93 32.54
C ARG A 531 -28.72 -21.58 33.67
N VAL A 532 -27.95 -22.56 34.12
CA VAL A 532 -26.95 -22.43 35.18
C VAL A 532 -25.65 -23.09 34.71
N SER A 533 -24.51 -22.42 34.92
CA SER A 533 -23.20 -23.03 34.64
C SER A 533 -22.93 -24.24 35.54
N MET A 534 -22.24 -25.25 35.00
CA MET A 534 -21.81 -26.44 35.74
C MET A 534 -20.89 -26.10 36.92
N ASP A 535 -20.10 -25.04 36.84
CA ASP A 535 -19.21 -24.62 37.91
C ASP A 535 -19.98 -24.12 39.14
N ALA A 536 -21.20 -23.60 38.97
CA ALA A 536 -22.05 -23.19 40.09
C ALA A 536 -22.56 -24.38 40.94
N TYR A 537 -22.45 -25.61 40.41
CA TYR A 537 -22.82 -26.86 41.09
C TYR A 537 -21.61 -27.68 41.58
N ARG A 538 -20.38 -27.30 41.24
CA ARG A 538 -19.16 -27.99 41.73
C ARG A 538 -19.02 -27.81 43.24
N SER A 539 -19.35 -28.87 44.00
CA SER A 539 -19.16 -28.91 45.45
C SER A 539 -17.72 -29.27 45.83
N GLN A 540 -17.18 -28.55 46.82
CA GLN A 540 -16.00 -28.97 47.59
C GLN A 540 -16.26 -30.36 48.20
N LYS A 541 -15.22 -31.21 48.22
CA LYS A 541 -15.27 -32.63 48.61
C LYS A 541 -15.93 -32.88 49.98
N ARG A 542 -16.63 -34.03 50.02
CA ARG A 542 -17.16 -34.83 51.15
C ARG A 542 -18.37 -34.28 51.92
N GLY A 543 -19.51 -34.98 51.79
CA GLY A 543 -20.48 -35.12 52.87
C GLY A 543 -21.67 -34.15 52.94
N GLY A 544 -22.14 -33.58 51.82
CA GLY A 544 -23.27 -32.64 51.83
C GLY A 544 -24.63 -33.27 51.50
N LYS A 545 -25.31 -33.90 52.46
CA LYS A 545 -26.78 -34.02 52.43
C LYS A 545 -27.35 -32.63 52.74
N GLY A 546 -27.43 -31.74 51.75
CA GLY A 546 -28.02 -30.40 51.94
C GLY A 546 -27.42 -29.28 51.09
N VAL A 547 -27.29 -29.46 49.78
CA VAL A 547 -26.98 -28.33 48.88
C VAL A 547 -28.30 -27.78 48.34
N ILE A 548 -28.76 -26.65 48.91
CA ILE A 548 -30.03 -26.00 48.54
C ILE A 548 -29.92 -25.44 47.12
N ALA A 549 -30.63 -26.07 46.18
CA ALA A 549 -30.61 -25.77 44.74
C ALA A 549 -31.44 -24.53 44.35
N THR A 550 -32.43 -24.14 45.16
CA THR A 550 -33.30 -22.98 44.90
C THR A 550 -33.86 -22.46 46.23
N THR A 551 -33.96 -21.15 46.44
CA THR A 551 -34.76 -20.56 47.53
C THR A 551 -36.23 -20.62 47.08
N ALA A 552 -36.84 -21.80 47.17
CA ALA A 552 -38.26 -21.96 46.95
C ALA A 552 -39.01 -21.25 48.08
N ARG A 553 -39.98 -20.38 47.76
CA ARG A 553 -41.19 -20.36 48.58
C ARG A 553 -41.84 -21.72 48.42
N GLU A 554 -42.52 -22.16 49.46
CA GLU A 554 -42.94 -23.52 49.83
C GLU A 554 -43.52 -24.49 48.76
N GLU A 555 -43.58 -24.21 47.45
CA GLU A 555 -44.29 -25.09 46.49
C GLU A 555 -43.75 -25.22 45.03
N ASP A 556 -42.60 -24.63 44.62
CA ASP A 556 -42.12 -24.78 43.22
C ASP A 556 -41.00 -25.84 43.10
N GLU A 557 -41.36 -27.04 42.62
CA GLU A 557 -40.46 -28.19 42.41
C GLU A 557 -39.86 -28.19 41.00
N VAL A 558 -38.60 -28.65 40.89
CA VAL A 558 -37.94 -28.88 39.60
C VAL A 558 -38.56 -30.11 38.94
N GLU A 559 -39.11 -29.96 37.73
CA GLU A 559 -39.72 -31.03 36.96
C GLU A 559 -38.72 -31.70 36.02
N HIS A 560 -37.89 -30.89 35.35
CA HIS A 560 -36.88 -31.38 34.42
C HIS A 560 -35.51 -30.74 34.67
N LEU A 561 -34.47 -31.56 34.56
CA LEU A 561 -33.07 -31.15 34.63
C LEU A 561 -32.32 -31.82 33.47
N PHE A 562 -31.79 -31.00 32.57
CA PHE A 562 -31.01 -31.45 31.43
C PHE A 562 -29.56 -30.97 31.54
N GLN A 563 -28.61 -31.88 31.39
CA GLN A 563 -27.20 -31.56 31.18
C GLN A 563 -26.97 -31.50 29.68
N VAL A 564 -26.71 -30.30 29.16
CA VAL A 564 -26.65 -30.04 27.72
C VAL A 564 -25.48 -29.13 27.38
N SER A 565 -24.95 -29.27 26.17
CA SER A 565 -24.11 -28.25 25.57
C SER A 565 -24.94 -27.00 25.30
N THR A 566 -24.33 -25.81 25.39
CA THR A 566 -24.94 -24.53 25.00
C THR A 566 -25.58 -24.54 23.61
N HIS A 567 -25.13 -25.42 22.71
CA HIS A 567 -25.59 -25.53 21.32
C HIS A 567 -26.69 -26.55 21.11
N HIS A 568 -26.99 -27.39 22.11
CA HIS A 568 -28.07 -28.37 22.00
C HIS A 568 -29.44 -27.68 21.94
N TYR A 569 -30.37 -28.33 21.25
CA TYR A 569 -31.75 -27.90 21.14
C TYR A 569 -32.61 -28.53 22.22
N ILE A 570 -33.33 -27.69 22.96
CA ILE A 570 -34.41 -28.11 23.85
C ILE A 570 -35.71 -28.04 23.05
N LEU A 571 -36.36 -29.19 22.92
CA LEU A 571 -37.61 -29.38 22.20
C LEU A 571 -38.77 -29.40 23.20
N PHE A 572 -39.73 -28.51 22.98
CA PHE A 572 -40.97 -28.42 23.75
C PHE A 572 -42.12 -28.92 22.87
N PHE A 573 -42.75 -30.01 23.29
CA PHE A 573 -43.93 -30.59 22.66
C PHE A 573 -45.18 -30.04 23.34
N THR A 574 -46.18 -29.68 22.55
CA THR A 574 -47.44 -29.14 23.07
C THR A 574 -48.62 -30.10 22.91
N ASP A 575 -49.68 -29.86 23.68
CA ASP A 575 -50.95 -30.59 23.60
C ASP A 575 -51.67 -30.45 22.24
N ARG A 576 -51.29 -29.46 21.43
CA ARG A 576 -51.75 -29.27 20.05
C ARG A 576 -50.87 -29.93 18.98
N GLY A 577 -49.89 -30.74 19.39
CA GLY A 577 -49.01 -31.48 18.47
C GLY A 577 -47.97 -30.63 17.77
N ARG A 578 -47.62 -29.46 18.33
CA ARG A 578 -46.56 -28.59 17.80
C ARG A 578 -45.26 -28.84 18.56
N VAL A 579 -44.14 -28.62 17.87
CA VAL A 579 -42.80 -28.72 18.45
C VAL A 579 -42.13 -27.36 18.34
N TYR A 580 -41.74 -26.82 19.48
CA TYR A 580 -40.92 -25.62 19.57
C TYR A 580 -39.49 -26.03 19.93
N ARG A 581 -38.51 -25.36 19.34
CA ARG A 581 -37.10 -25.60 19.62
C ARG A 581 -36.46 -24.33 20.16
N LEU A 582 -35.63 -24.47 21.19
CA LEU A 582 -34.87 -23.39 21.81
C LEU A 582 -33.46 -23.89 22.05
N LYS A 583 -32.44 -23.15 21.62
CA LYS A 583 -31.05 -23.53 21.95
C LYS A 583 -30.73 -23.14 23.37
N ALA A 584 -29.93 -23.96 24.06
CA ALA A 584 -29.61 -23.72 25.46
C ALA A 584 -28.98 -22.32 25.71
N TYR A 585 -28.17 -21.80 24.79
CA TYR A 585 -27.57 -20.46 24.92
C TYR A 585 -28.58 -19.30 24.85
N GLU A 586 -29.76 -19.51 24.27
CA GLU A 586 -30.81 -18.47 24.15
C GLU A 586 -31.46 -18.20 25.52
N ILE A 587 -31.29 -19.13 26.47
CA ILE A 587 -31.69 -18.96 27.86
C ILE A 587 -30.56 -18.20 28.59
N PRO A 588 -30.85 -17.05 29.21
CA PRO A 588 -29.86 -16.30 29.94
C PRO A 588 -29.31 -17.12 31.11
N GLU A 589 -28.00 -17.02 31.31
CA GLU A 589 -27.36 -17.64 32.47
C GLU A 589 -27.78 -16.91 33.74
N THR A 590 -28.15 -17.66 34.76
CA THR A 590 -28.60 -17.11 36.03
C THR A 590 -27.92 -17.81 37.20
N SER A 591 -27.88 -17.12 38.34
CA SER A 591 -27.38 -17.71 39.57
C SER A 591 -28.28 -18.86 40.04
N ARG A 592 -27.72 -19.80 40.80
CA ARG A 592 -28.47 -20.94 41.35
C ARG A 592 -29.75 -20.53 42.09
N GLN A 593 -29.70 -19.41 42.83
CA GLN A 593 -30.80 -18.89 43.64
C GLN A 593 -31.88 -18.13 42.84
N ALA A 594 -31.65 -17.82 41.56
CA ALA A 594 -32.62 -17.10 40.74
C ALA A 594 -33.81 -18.00 40.35
N ARG A 595 -34.99 -17.39 40.19
CA ARG A 595 -36.22 -18.07 39.76
C ARG A 595 -36.20 -18.46 38.28
N GLY A 596 -35.41 -17.76 37.46
CA GLY A 596 -35.48 -17.88 36.01
C GLY A 596 -36.63 -17.09 35.41
N THR A 597 -37.02 -17.47 34.22
CA THR A 597 -37.95 -16.76 33.34
C THR A 597 -38.99 -17.73 32.80
N ALA A 598 -40.23 -17.29 32.61
CA ALA A 598 -41.28 -18.19 32.10
C ALA A 598 -40.93 -18.69 30.69
N VAL A 599 -41.05 -20.00 30.45
CA VAL A 599 -40.76 -20.68 29.17
C VAL A 599 -41.50 -20.01 28.01
N ILE A 600 -42.74 -19.61 28.24
CA ILE A 600 -43.62 -18.93 27.26
C ILE A 600 -43.06 -17.61 26.71
N ASN A 601 -42.09 -16.99 27.38
CA ASN A 601 -41.43 -15.79 26.88
C ASN A 601 -40.41 -16.11 25.77
N TYR A 602 -39.91 -17.35 25.73
CA TYR A 602 -38.94 -17.80 24.73
C TYR A 602 -39.61 -18.58 23.59
N ILE A 603 -40.66 -19.34 23.91
CA ILE A 603 -41.44 -20.06 22.92
C ILE A 603 -42.81 -19.39 22.76
N ASN A 604 -43.05 -18.80 21.58
CA ASN A 604 -44.29 -18.09 21.29
C ASN A 604 -45.45 -19.08 21.06
N ILE A 605 -46.01 -19.58 22.15
CA ILE A 605 -47.15 -20.51 22.17
C ILE A 605 -48.47 -19.75 22.02
N GLN A 606 -49.49 -20.40 21.46
CA GLN A 606 -50.81 -19.78 21.32
C GLN A 606 -51.52 -19.67 22.68
N PRO A 607 -52.49 -18.74 22.84
CA PRO A 607 -53.37 -18.73 24.00
C PRO A 607 -54.06 -20.10 24.16
N ASP A 608 -54.08 -20.62 25.38
CA ASP A 608 -54.59 -21.96 25.75
C ASP A 608 -53.84 -23.17 25.14
N GLU A 609 -52.57 -23.01 24.77
CA GLU A 609 -51.66 -24.12 24.41
C GLU A 609 -50.76 -24.45 25.61
N LYS A 610 -50.54 -25.74 25.91
CA LYS A 610 -49.71 -26.18 27.05
C LYS A 610 -48.57 -27.07 26.59
N VAL A 611 -47.40 -26.89 27.19
CA VAL A 611 -46.25 -27.78 27.01
C VAL A 611 -46.54 -29.09 27.76
N THR A 612 -46.42 -30.22 27.06
CA THR A 612 -46.71 -31.56 27.56
C THR A 612 -45.46 -32.40 27.80
N ALA A 613 -44.41 -32.18 27.00
CA ALA A 613 -43.13 -32.87 27.17
C ALA A 613 -41.98 -31.96 26.75
N THR A 614 -40.84 -32.12 27.43
CA THR A 614 -39.59 -31.45 27.06
C THR A 614 -38.50 -32.48 26.85
N VAL A 615 -37.73 -32.35 25.77
CA VAL A 615 -36.61 -33.24 25.40
C VAL A 615 -35.40 -32.39 25.03
N SER A 616 -34.20 -32.80 25.42
CA SER A 616 -32.94 -32.10 25.12
C SER A 616 -32.03 -32.85 24.16
#